data_AF-A0A8J1XS93-F1
#
_entry.id   AF-A0A8J1XS93-F1
#
_cell.length_a   1.000
_cell.length_b   1.000
_cell.length_c   1.000
_cell.angle_alpha   90.00
_cell.angle_beta   90.00
_cell.angle_gamma   90.00
#
_symmetry.space_group_name_H-M   'P 1'
#
loop_
_entity.id
_entity.type
_entity.pdbx_description
1 polymer ?
#
loop_
_entity_poly.entity_id
_entity_poly.type
_entity_poly.pdbx_seq_one_letter_code
_entity_poly.pdbx_strand_id
1 'polypeptide(L)'
;MSAATFESPGEAWVAGLSMMPTQMGARSGSPSILKDPNSKKLDRPKSTPPGLKVTFGNNSTAHYASLRGRPTTTTGRDSYECERVYQVEHEPTRKHGLDSHLQTKRPKPPPWQKQLEQYDTDGYDRTSPMRPVSVGNGYILSKSKEKVHMHIKTGDFFEPVPDETHHNTRFGDPERESLIAQLQEQINDLTLYLEEEKLNHKDTRRRMEDQLKDRLSEQKSSHNEFVNNLEERYKDELEMQKLNYEREIKDQKIASENAIGKLKGEIEFLHGSFNSYKTSLTIEMQEKWAIKEADIRMTHEEELEEALHKLRVKLIQEKNIEKQELEKEAQRERALQQREHKKEMDSLVRKFSNAAADLEKLKKTAAELEDVKNAHKLLNDKYDLVCKQFTKTTHELTDTKLKLLEYEENFQDKVATVDDKYKEQIHDLMMKNTELRRMYVKKCGQLFDEKAESEKSFVQDIQNAKDTMHPRRRLFDDDIF
;
A
#
# COMPACT_ATOMS: atom_id res chain seq x y z
N MET A 1 37.23 25.53 -23.77
CA MET A 1 36.82 26.88 -24.23
C MET A 1 36.46 26.78 -25.70
N SER A 2 35.15 26.96 -25.97
CA SER A 2 34.45 27.29 -27.22
C SER A 2 34.76 26.54 -28.52
N ALA A 3 33.81 26.19 -29.37
CA ALA A 3 32.36 25.91 -29.31
C ALA A 3 32.04 25.45 -30.74
N ALA A 4 31.24 24.39 -30.86
CA ALA A 4 30.88 23.77 -32.13
C ALA A 4 29.64 24.43 -32.76
N THR A 5 29.65 24.50 -34.09
CA THR A 5 28.55 24.37 -35.09
C THR A 5 27.10 24.50 -34.64
N PHE A 6 26.30 25.24 -35.43
CA PHE A 6 25.12 24.65 -36.12
C PHE A 6 24.56 25.55 -37.24
N GLU A 7 24.20 24.92 -38.36
CA GLU A 7 23.49 25.47 -39.52
C GLU A 7 21.96 25.45 -39.32
N SER A 8 21.29 26.35 -40.04
CA SER A 8 19.83 26.45 -40.26
C SER A 8 19.34 25.40 -41.29
N PRO A 9 18.12 25.43 -41.87
CA PRO A 9 16.83 26.07 -41.52
C PRO A 9 15.62 25.10 -41.65
N GLY A 10 14.38 25.57 -41.42
CA GLY A 10 13.19 24.82 -41.86
C GLY A 10 11.85 25.39 -41.43
N GLU A 11 11.18 26.06 -42.36
CA GLU A 11 9.83 26.63 -42.32
C GLU A 11 8.73 25.56 -42.19
N ALA A 12 7.56 25.94 -41.62
CA ALA A 12 6.27 25.99 -42.33
C ALA A 12 5.06 25.89 -41.39
N TRP A 13 4.06 26.70 -41.72
CA TRP A 13 2.74 26.90 -41.10
C TRP A 13 1.66 25.94 -41.64
N VAL A 14 0.42 26.12 -41.12
CA VAL A 14 -0.92 25.68 -41.61
C VAL A 14 -1.45 24.45 -40.84
N ALA A 15 -2.69 24.30 -40.33
CA ALA A 15 -4.02 24.97 -40.27
C ALA A 15 -4.68 24.54 -38.91
N GLY A 16 -5.69 25.16 -38.29
CA GLY A 16 -6.97 25.69 -38.76
C GLY A 16 -8.14 24.77 -38.31
N LEU A 17 -9.24 25.35 -37.81
CA LEU A 17 -10.58 24.78 -37.41
C LEU A 17 -10.74 24.46 -35.91
N SER A 18 -11.57 25.09 -35.07
CA SER A 18 -12.89 25.78 -35.13
C SER A 18 -14.13 24.89 -34.84
N MET A 19 -14.87 25.36 -33.82
CA MET A 19 -16.30 25.17 -33.49
C MET A 19 -16.77 24.01 -32.59
N MET A 20 -17.25 24.42 -31.40
CA MET A 20 -18.37 23.85 -30.63
C MET A 20 -19.72 24.25 -31.29
N PRO A 21 -20.85 23.56 -31.03
CA PRO A 21 -21.71 24.00 -29.93
C PRO A 21 -22.53 22.91 -29.20
N THR A 22 -22.99 23.31 -28.01
CA THR A 22 -23.98 22.71 -27.11
C THR A 22 -25.39 22.69 -27.71
N GLN A 23 -26.21 21.65 -27.43
CA GLN A 23 -27.63 21.82 -27.06
C GLN A 23 -28.26 20.56 -26.44
N MET A 24 -29.06 20.82 -25.40
CA MET A 24 -29.99 19.91 -24.72
C MET A 24 -31.28 19.73 -25.54
N GLY A 25 -31.96 18.59 -25.38
CA GLY A 25 -33.35 18.44 -25.87
C GLY A 25 -33.94 17.04 -25.63
N ALA A 26 -35.01 16.99 -24.82
CA ALA A 26 -35.74 15.82 -24.36
C ALA A 26 -36.58 15.10 -25.44
N ARG A 27 -36.88 13.80 -25.22
CA ARG A 27 -38.10 13.03 -25.60
C ARG A 27 -37.89 11.54 -25.23
N SER A 28 -38.57 10.98 -24.23
CA SER A 28 -39.88 10.30 -24.28
C SER A 28 -39.98 9.18 -25.33
N GLY A 29 -40.17 7.94 -24.88
CA GLY A 29 -40.68 6.85 -25.72
C GLY A 29 -40.28 5.45 -25.28
N SER A 30 -41.05 4.84 -24.36
CA SER A 30 -41.23 3.38 -24.35
C SER A 30 -41.92 2.95 -25.65
N PRO A 31 -41.72 1.70 -26.12
CA PRO A 31 -42.81 0.75 -25.86
C PRO A 31 -42.36 -0.68 -25.53
N SER A 32 -43.31 -1.31 -24.88
CA SER A 32 -43.49 -2.69 -24.44
C SER A 32 -43.56 -3.77 -25.54
N ILE A 33 -43.15 -4.97 -25.13
CA ILE A 33 -43.72 -6.30 -25.45
C ILE A 33 -43.59 -6.83 -26.89
N LEU A 34 -42.87 -7.95 -27.03
CA LEU A 34 -43.29 -9.11 -27.83
C LEU A 34 -42.75 -10.39 -27.18
N LYS A 35 -43.65 -11.12 -26.52
CA LYS A 35 -43.51 -12.55 -26.28
C LYS A 35 -43.98 -13.25 -27.55
N ASP A 36 -43.27 -14.29 -27.98
CA ASP A 36 -43.95 -15.42 -28.60
C ASP A 36 -43.30 -16.76 -28.20
N PRO A 37 -44.11 -17.83 -28.11
CA PRO A 37 -43.75 -19.15 -27.59
C PRO A 37 -43.39 -20.14 -28.73
N ASN A 38 -43.10 -21.39 -28.35
CA ASN A 38 -42.80 -22.57 -29.19
C ASN A 38 -41.33 -22.77 -29.60
N SER A 39 -40.62 -23.57 -28.80
CA SER A 39 -40.03 -24.80 -29.36
C SER A 39 -40.05 -25.91 -28.32
N LYS A 40 -40.70 -27.02 -28.68
CA LYS A 40 -40.91 -28.23 -27.90
C LYS A 40 -39.63 -29.08 -27.86
N LYS A 41 -39.45 -29.72 -26.69
CA LYS A 41 -38.90 -31.06 -26.44
C LYS A 41 -37.42 -31.32 -26.76
N LEU A 42 -36.69 -31.74 -25.74
CA LEU A 42 -36.16 -33.10 -25.65
C LEU A 42 -35.86 -33.44 -24.18
N ASP A 43 -36.60 -34.43 -23.66
CA ASP A 43 -36.41 -35.04 -22.35
C ASP A 43 -35.07 -35.81 -22.30
N ARG A 44 -34.36 -35.72 -21.16
CA ARG A 44 -33.39 -36.73 -20.73
C ARG A 44 -33.54 -36.99 -19.22
N PRO A 45 -33.34 -38.24 -18.76
CA PRO A 45 -33.90 -38.70 -17.49
C PRO A 45 -32.94 -38.56 -16.29
N LYS A 46 -33.57 -38.36 -15.12
CA LYS A 46 -33.29 -38.90 -13.78
C LYS A 46 -31.84 -39.25 -13.42
N SER A 47 -31.31 -38.60 -12.38
CA SER A 47 -31.23 -39.16 -11.01
C SER A 47 -30.10 -38.49 -10.22
N THR A 48 -30.41 -37.79 -9.13
CA THR A 48 -29.43 -37.41 -8.10
C THR A 48 -30.14 -37.41 -6.75
N PRO A 49 -29.60 -38.10 -5.73
CA PRO A 49 -30.28 -38.27 -4.43
C PRO A 49 -30.11 -37.03 -3.53
N PRO A 50 -30.98 -36.84 -2.52
CA PRO A 50 -30.98 -35.67 -1.67
C PRO A 50 -29.81 -35.68 -0.67
N GLY A 51 -29.19 -34.50 -0.53
CA GLY A 51 -28.01 -34.26 0.29
C GLY A 51 -28.21 -34.41 1.80
N LEU A 52 -27.19 -34.98 2.43
CA LEU A 52 -26.93 -34.92 3.86
C LEU A 52 -26.62 -33.48 4.28
N LYS A 53 -27.44 -32.94 5.18
CA LYS A 53 -27.13 -31.72 5.94
C LYS A 53 -26.01 -32.04 6.95
N VAL A 54 -24.85 -31.43 6.78
CA VAL A 54 -23.84 -31.31 7.85
C VAL A 54 -23.87 -29.86 8.34
N THR A 55 -24.38 -29.67 9.53
CA THR A 55 -24.31 -28.42 10.29
C THR A 55 -22.91 -28.25 10.86
N PHE A 56 -22.19 -27.20 10.45
CA PHE A 56 -21.02 -26.72 11.17
C PHE A 56 -21.48 -25.82 12.31
N GLY A 57 -21.31 -26.30 13.54
CA GLY A 57 -21.44 -25.49 14.74
C GLY A 57 -20.21 -24.62 14.91
N ASN A 58 -20.40 -23.30 14.81
CA ASN A 58 -19.52 -22.32 15.42
C ASN A 58 -19.58 -22.48 16.94
N ASN A 59 -18.42 -22.57 17.60
CA ASN A 59 -18.27 -21.98 18.92
C ASN A 59 -16.85 -21.46 19.12
N SER A 60 -16.84 -20.19 19.51
CA SER A 60 -15.70 -19.29 19.70
C SER A 60 -14.98 -19.54 21.04
N THR A 61 -13.89 -18.78 21.20
CA THR A 61 -13.21 -18.36 22.45
C THR A 61 -12.27 -19.43 23.07
N ALA A 62 -11.01 -19.15 23.43
CA ALA A 62 -10.37 -17.90 23.80
C ALA A 62 -8.81 -18.03 23.86
N HIS A 63 -8.18 -16.86 24.03
CA HIS A 63 -6.90 -16.58 24.71
C HIS A 63 -5.65 -16.21 23.90
N TYR A 64 -5.25 -14.96 24.18
CA TYR A 64 -3.97 -14.30 23.93
C TYR A 64 -2.77 -15.11 24.43
N ALA A 65 -1.70 -15.14 23.62
CA ALA A 65 -0.34 -14.90 24.12
C ALA A 65 0.60 -14.55 22.97
N SER A 66 1.18 -13.36 23.09
CA SER A 66 2.42 -12.91 22.45
C SER A 66 3.52 -13.96 22.56
N LEU A 67 4.27 -14.21 21.49
CA LEU A 67 5.72 -14.38 21.55
C LEU A 67 6.33 -14.24 20.14
N ARG A 68 7.26 -13.30 20.03
CA ARG A 68 8.16 -13.10 18.89
C ARG A 68 9.06 -14.33 18.74
N GLY A 69 9.24 -14.79 17.50
CA GLY A 69 10.20 -15.84 17.19
C GLY A 69 10.44 -15.95 15.69
N ARG A 70 11.41 -15.17 15.20
CA ARG A 70 12.03 -15.32 13.87
C ARG A 70 12.70 -16.69 13.79
N PRO A 71 12.70 -17.37 12.62
CA PRO A 71 13.86 -18.16 12.27
C PRO A 71 14.52 -17.64 11.00
N THR A 72 15.82 -17.50 11.16
CA THR A 72 16.90 -17.40 10.18
C THR A 72 16.84 -18.46 9.09
N THR A 73 17.17 -18.00 7.89
CA THR A 73 17.62 -18.78 6.74
C THR A 73 18.80 -19.68 7.10
N THR A 74 18.64 -20.98 6.90
CA THR A 74 19.76 -21.93 6.76
C THR A 74 19.59 -22.74 5.49
N THR A 75 20.55 -22.54 4.60
CA THR A 75 20.91 -23.40 3.49
C THR A 75 21.18 -24.82 3.99
N GLY A 76 20.44 -25.79 3.43
CA GLY A 76 20.69 -27.21 3.62
C GLY A 76 20.03 -27.97 2.49
N ARG A 77 20.86 -28.52 1.60
CA ARG A 77 20.48 -29.65 0.75
C ARG A 77 19.81 -30.69 1.64
N ASP A 78 18.65 -31.20 1.23
CA ASP A 78 18.38 -32.64 1.21
C ASP A 78 17.13 -32.94 0.39
N SER A 79 17.21 -34.12 -0.22
CA SER A 79 16.24 -34.76 -1.10
C SER A 79 14.82 -34.74 -0.53
N TYR A 80 13.87 -34.15 -1.26
CA TYR A 80 12.44 -34.41 -1.06
C TYR A 80 12.03 -35.55 -1.99
N GLU A 81 12.40 -36.76 -1.59
CA GLU A 81 11.77 -37.97 -2.08
C GLU A 81 10.39 -38.05 -1.42
N CYS A 82 9.36 -38.17 -2.25
CA CYS A 82 7.96 -38.11 -1.83
C CYS A 82 7.58 -39.41 -1.11
N GLU A 83 7.85 -39.49 0.19
CA GLU A 83 7.51 -40.62 1.06
C GLU A 83 6.03 -40.56 1.45
N ARG A 84 5.14 -40.76 0.47
CA ARG A 84 3.70 -40.96 0.74
C ARG A 84 2.98 -41.74 -0.36
N VAL A 85 3.58 -42.82 -0.89
CA VAL A 85 2.87 -43.79 -1.75
C VAL A 85 3.44 -45.20 -1.60
N TYR A 86 3.42 -45.81 -0.41
CA TYR A 86 3.52 -47.28 -0.26
C TYR A 86 2.81 -47.74 1.02
N GLN A 87 1.50 -47.53 1.08
CA GLN A 87 0.61 -48.28 1.98
C GLN A 87 -0.67 -48.60 1.20
N VAL A 88 -0.51 -49.37 0.13
CA VAL A 88 -1.57 -50.24 -0.35
C VAL A 88 -1.22 -51.60 0.21
N GLU A 89 -1.81 -51.92 1.36
CA GLU A 89 -1.83 -53.26 1.91
C GLU A 89 -2.38 -54.18 0.83
N HIS A 90 -1.50 -54.97 0.22
CA HIS A 90 -1.93 -56.13 -0.55
C HIS A 90 -2.54 -57.11 0.45
N GLU A 91 -3.86 -57.16 0.49
CA GLU A 91 -4.59 -58.27 1.11
C GLU A 91 -3.98 -59.59 0.63
N PRO A 92 -3.70 -60.55 1.54
CA PRO A 92 -3.31 -61.88 1.13
C PRO A 92 -4.47 -62.48 0.33
N THR A 93 -4.26 -62.63 -0.97
CA THR A 93 -5.14 -63.35 -1.88
C THR A 93 -5.57 -64.65 -1.23
N ARG A 94 -6.84 -64.67 -0.80
CA ARG A 94 -7.56 -65.84 -0.36
C ARG A 94 -7.53 -66.83 -1.53
N LYS A 95 -6.65 -67.82 -1.44
CA LYS A 95 -6.60 -68.95 -2.38
C LYS A 95 -7.99 -69.59 -2.41
N HIS A 96 -8.77 -69.25 -3.42
CA HIS A 96 -9.92 -70.05 -3.81
C HIS A 96 -9.35 -71.36 -4.35
N GLY A 97 -9.39 -72.40 -3.51
CA GLY A 97 -9.29 -73.77 -3.98
C GLY A 97 -10.44 -74.00 -4.93
N LEU A 98 -10.16 -74.05 -6.23
CA LEU A 98 -11.03 -74.66 -7.21
C LEU A 98 -10.96 -76.17 -6.97
N ASP A 99 -11.76 -76.64 -6.00
CA ASP A 99 -12.10 -78.04 -5.88
C ASP A 99 -12.80 -78.46 -7.17
N SER A 100 -12.13 -79.33 -7.92
CA SER A 100 -12.64 -79.98 -9.11
C SER A 100 -13.76 -80.95 -8.70
N HIS A 101 -15.01 -80.48 -8.74
CA HIS A 101 -16.21 -81.31 -8.59
C HIS A 101 -16.51 -82.12 -9.86
N LEU A 102 -15.58 -83.00 -10.26
CA LEU A 102 -15.88 -84.08 -11.20
C LEU A 102 -15.75 -85.43 -10.46
N GLN A 103 -16.89 -85.94 -10.00
CA GLN A 103 -17.02 -87.33 -9.56
C GLN A 103 -16.94 -88.26 -10.78
N THR A 104 -15.74 -88.73 -11.14
CA THR A 104 -15.59 -89.88 -12.03
C THR A 104 -15.89 -91.15 -11.23
N LYS A 105 -17.18 -91.48 -11.12
CA LYS A 105 -17.63 -92.78 -10.63
C LYS A 105 -17.08 -93.88 -11.54
N ARG A 106 -16.14 -94.68 -11.04
CA ARG A 106 -15.75 -95.95 -11.66
C ARG A 106 -16.98 -96.88 -11.70
N PRO A 107 -17.34 -97.48 -12.85
CA PRO A 107 -18.41 -98.46 -12.89
C PRO A 107 -18.01 -99.71 -12.09
N LYS A 108 -18.94 -100.23 -11.28
CA LYS A 108 -18.78 -101.51 -10.58
C LYS A 108 -18.72 -102.64 -11.62
N PRO A 109 -17.76 -103.58 -11.53
CA PRO A 109 -17.74 -104.73 -12.42
C PRO A 109 -18.95 -105.66 -12.16
N PRO A 110 -19.39 -106.42 -13.19
CA PRO A 110 -20.58 -107.26 -13.10
C PRO A 110 -20.44 -108.40 -12.07
N PRO A 111 -21.56 -108.96 -11.56
CA PRO A 111 -21.56 -109.89 -10.42
C PRO A 111 -20.84 -111.23 -10.66
N TRP A 112 -20.53 -111.59 -11.91
CA TRP A 112 -19.87 -112.85 -12.24
C TRP A 112 -18.34 -112.82 -12.07
N GLN A 113 -17.73 -111.64 -11.97
CA GLN A 113 -16.28 -111.51 -11.80
C GLN A 113 -15.80 -111.77 -10.36
N LYS A 114 -16.71 -111.93 -9.39
CA LYS A 114 -16.38 -112.23 -7.99
C LYS A 114 -16.18 -113.72 -7.66
N GLN A 115 -16.46 -114.63 -8.59
CA GLN A 115 -16.33 -116.08 -8.35
C GLN A 115 -15.02 -116.71 -8.84
N LEU A 116 -14.15 -115.96 -9.52
CA LEU A 116 -12.81 -116.46 -9.91
C LEU A 116 -11.64 -115.86 -9.13
N GLU A 117 -11.79 -114.69 -8.50
CA GLU A 117 -10.67 -114.01 -7.82
C GLU A 117 -10.61 -114.25 -6.30
N GLN A 118 -11.47 -115.12 -5.75
CA GLN A 118 -11.50 -115.41 -4.30
C GLN A 118 -10.66 -116.63 -3.88
N TYR A 119 -9.69 -117.07 -4.69
CA TYR A 119 -8.75 -118.14 -4.33
C TYR A 119 -7.29 -117.88 -4.69
N ASP A 120 -6.92 -116.65 -5.05
CA ASP A 120 -5.53 -116.27 -5.34
C ASP A 120 -5.04 -115.15 -4.42
N THR A 121 -5.19 -115.35 -3.11
CA THR A 121 -4.38 -114.69 -2.07
C THR A 121 -4.22 -115.66 -0.92
N ASP A 122 -3.21 -116.51 -1.05
CA ASP A 122 -2.24 -116.86 -0.01
C ASP A 122 -1.54 -118.15 -0.43
N GLY A 123 -0.27 -118.00 -0.81
CA GLY A 123 0.61 -119.15 -0.98
C GLY A 123 0.79 -119.82 0.36
N TYR A 124 0.38 -121.08 0.47
CA TYR A 124 1.12 -122.22 1.02
C TYR A 124 0.22 -123.47 0.96
N ASP A 125 0.83 -124.60 0.59
CA ASP A 125 0.33 -125.98 0.67
C ASP A 125 -0.70 -126.49 -0.37
N ARG A 126 -0.19 -127.09 -1.46
CA ARG A 126 -0.94 -127.92 -2.40
C ARG A 126 -0.82 -129.41 -2.01
N THR A 127 -1.69 -129.88 -1.13
CA THR A 127 -2.01 -131.31 -1.03
C THR A 127 -3.51 -131.51 -0.89
N SER A 128 -4.25 -131.21 -1.96
CA SER A 128 -5.67 -131.59 -2.05
C SER A 128 -5.77 -133.08 -2.45
N PRO A 129 -6.48 -133.94 -1.70
CA PRO A 129 -6.43 -135.39 -1.89
C PRO A 129 -7.10 -135.84 -3.20
N MET A 130 -6.38 -136.66 -3.98
CA MET A 130 -6.84 -137.26 -5.24
C MET A 130 -8.13 -138.07 -5.01
N ARG A 131 -9.25 -137.67 -5.63
CA ARG A 131 -10.46 -138.52 -5.70
C ARG A 131 -10.46 -139.32 -7.00
N PRO A 132 -10.31 -140.66 -6.97
CA PRO A 132 -10.40 -141.47 -8.18
C PRO A 132 -11.85 -141.52 -8.68
N VAL A 133 -12.05 -141.28 -9.97
CA VAL A 133 -13.35 -141.37 -10.64
C VAL A 133 -13.30 -142.56 -11.60
N SER A 134 -14.23 -143.50 -11.47
CA SER A 134 -14.37 -144.63 -12.40
C SER A 134 -15.06 -144.13 -13.67
N VAL A 135 -14.41 -144.27 -14.82
CA VAL A 135 -14.89 -143.73 -16.12
C VAL A 135 -15.49 -144.85 -16.99
N GLY A 136 -15.61 -146.06 -16.47
CA GLY A 136 -16.17 -147.22 -17.16
C GLY A 136 -15.52 -148.53 -16.71
N ASN A 137 -16.07 -149.67 -17.16
CA ASN A 137 -15.56 -151.00 -16.80
C ASN A 137 -14.07 -151.12 -17.16
N GLY A 138 -13.21 -151.27 -16.15
CA GLY A 138 -11.78 -151.48 -16.32
C GLY A 138 -10.89 -150.22 -16.33
N TYR A 139 -11.44 -148.99 -16.30
CA TYR A 139 -10.65 -147.75 -16.34
C TYR A 139 -10.86 -146.86 -15.11
N ILE A 140 -9.78 -146.50 -14.42
CA ILE A 140 -9.77 -145.55 -13.31
C ILE A 140 -8.97 -144.32 -13.72
N LEU A 141 -9.63 -143.16 -13.76
CA LEU A 141 -9.02 -141.87 -14.08
C LEU A 141 -8.75 -141.09 -12.80
N SER A 142 -7.53 -140.62 -12.64
CA SER A 142 -7.16 -139.68 -11.57
C SER A 142 -6.54 -138.42 -12.19
N LYS A 143 -7.14 -137.27 -11.89
CA LYS A 143 -6.76 -135.97 -12.48
C LYS A 143 -6.29 -135.02 -11.38
N SER A 144 -5.10 -134.45 -11.54
CA SER A 144 -4.61 -133.30 -10.76
C SER A 144 -4.58 -132.05 -11.65
N LYS A 145 -4.29 -130.87 -11.06
CA LYS A 145 -4.15 -129.60 -11.82
C LYS A 145 -3.03 -129.65 -12.89
N GLU A 146 -2.09 -130.59 -12.80
CA GLU A 146 -0.91 -130.65 -13.70
C GLU A 146 -0.79 -131.95 -14.51
N LYS A 147 -1.42 -133.07 -14.09
CA LYS A 147 -1.31 -134.36 -14.78
C LYS A 147 -2.62 -135.15 -14.75
N VAL A 148 -2.85 -135.94 -15.80
CA VAL A 148 -3.94 -136.91 -15.89
C VAL A 148 -3.31 -138.31 -15.94
N HIS A 149 -3.63 -139.16 -14.96
CA HIS A 149 -3.21 -140.56 -14.93
C HIS A 149 -4.41 -141.46 -15.18
N MET A 150 -4.28 -142.38 -16.13
CA MET A 150 -5.27 -143.40 -16.45
C MET A 150 -4.69 -144.77 -16.12
N HIS A 151 -5.29 -145.47 -15.17
CA HIS A 151 -4.94 -146.85 -14.83
C HIS A 151 -5.96 -147.80 -15.45
N ILE A 152 -5.47 -148.70 -16.30
CA ILE A 152 -6.24 -149.81 -16.86
C ILE A 152 -6.10 -150.99 -15.89
N LYS A 153 -7.21 -151.51 -15.37
CA LYS A 153 -7.21 -152.76 -14.61
C LYS A 153 -6.98 -153.92 -15.59
N THR A 154 -5.75 -154.40 -15.66
CA THR A 154 -5.29 -155.50 -16.54
C THR A 154 -5.71 -156.91 -16.07
N GLY A 155 -6.50 -157.03 -14.99
CA GLY A 155 -6.87 -158.32 -14.38
C GLY A 155 -7.78 -159.21 -15.23
N ASP A 156 -8.57 -158.64 -16.15
CA ASP A 156 -9.63 -159.38 -16.87
C ASP A 156 -9.49 -159.33 -18.40
N PHE A 157 -8.35 -158.87 -18.96
CA PHE A 157 -8.22 -158.58 -20.41
C PHE A 157 -7.14 -159.39 -21.14
N PHE A 158 -6.30 -160.14 -20.43
CA PHE A 158 -5.25 -160.97 -21.03
C PHE A 158 -5.29 -162.39 -20.45
N GLU A 159 -6.38 -163.11 -20.72
CA GLU A 159 -6.36 -164.58 -20.67
C GLU A 159 -5.85 -165.12 -22.01
N PRO A 160 -4.80 -165.97 -22.02
CA PRO A 160 -4.31 -166.60 -23.24
C PRO A 160 -5.21 -167.78 -23.62
N VAL A 161 -5.85 -167.70 -24.79
CA VAL A 161 -6.56 -168.85 -25.38
C VAL A 161 -5.53 -169.75 -26.08
N PRO A 162 -5.48 -171.06 -25.77
CA PRO A 162 -4.45 -171.97 -26.29
C PRO A 162 -4.73 -172.44 -27.73
N ASP A 163 -3.64 -172.82 -28.38
CA ASP A 163 -3.46 -173.34 -29.75
C ASP A 163 -4.58 -174.22 -30.31
N GLU A 164 -4.84 -174.09 -31.62
CA GLU A 164 -5.11 -175.26 -32.47
C GLU A 164 -4.29 -175.26 -33.76
N THR A 165 -3.58 -176.37 -33.93
CA THR A 165 -2.76 -176.77 -35.06
C THR A 165 -3.64 -177.42 -36.13
N HIS A 166 -3.52 -177.01 -37.40
CA HIS A 166 -4.05 -177.80 -38.52
C HIS A 166 -3.11 -177.89 -39.73
N HIS A 167 -2.60 -179.12 -39.87
CA HIS A 167 -2.15 -179.89 -41.03
C HIS A 167 -2.10 -179.29 -42.46
N ASN A 168 -0.94 -179.52 -43.08
CA ASN A 168 -0.73 -179.78 -44.51
C ASN A 168 -1.84 -180.64 -45.15
N THR A 169 -2.27 -180.31 -46.38
CA THR A 169 -2.34 -181.31 -47.47
C THR A 169 -2.47 -180.64 -48.85
N ARG A 170 -1.67 -181.17 -49.78
CA ARG A 170 -1.60 -180.88 -51.21
C ARG A 170 -2.88 -181.34 -51.92
N PHE A 171 -3.34 -180.58 -52.91
CA PHE A 171 -3.81 -180.99 -54.25
C PHE A 171 -4.44 -179.73 -54.88
N GLY A 172 -3.71 -179.12 -55.82
CA GLY A 172 -4.11 -177.89 -56.51
C GLY A 172 -5.20 -178.18 -57.54
N ASP A 173 -6.40 -177.67 -57.27
CA ASP A 173 -7.49 -177.58 -58.24
C ASP A 173 -7.39 -176.19 -58.92
N PRO A 174 -7.20 -176.11 -60.24
CA PRO A 174 -6.99 -174.83 -60.94
C PRO A 174 -8.17 -173.86 -60.81
N GLU A 175 -9.40 -174.34 -60.57
CA GLU A 175 -10.55 -173.48 -60.28
C GLU A 175 -10.44 -172.81 -58.90
N ARG A 176 -9.89 -173.53 -57.91
CA ARG A 176 -9.65 -172.99 -56.57
C ARG A 176 -8.53 -171.95 -56.58
N GLU A 177 -7.48 -172.15 -57.36
CA GLU A 177 -6.41 -171.16 -57.55
C GLU A 177 -6.90 -169.93 -58.31
N SER A 178 -7.78 -170.10 -59.31
CA SER A 178 -8.44 -168.98 -60.02
C SER A 178 -9.35 -168.17 -59.10
N LEU A 179 -10.15 -168.83 -58.25
CA LEU A 179 -10.98 -168.16 -57.25
C LEU A 179 -10.14 -167.44 -56.19
N ILE A 180 -9.04 -168.06 -55.73
CA ILE A 180 -8.09 -167.42 -54.82
C ILE A 180 -7.45 -166.19 -55.48
N ALA A 181 -7.07 -166.26 -56.76
CA ALA A 181 -6.52 -165.13 -57.50
C ALA A 181 -7.55 -164.00 -57.66
N GLN A 182 -8.81 -164.31 -57.98
CA GLN A 182 -9.90 -163.32 -58.05
C GLN A 182 -10.19 -162.70 -56.68
N LEU A 183 -10.19 -163.47 -55.61
CA LEU A 183 -10.36 -162.95 -54.25
C LEU A 183 -9.16 -162.10 -53.81
N GLN A 184 -7.94 -162.48 -54.19
CA GLN A 184 -6.73 -161.67 -53.98
C GLN A 184 -6.78 -160.35 -54.76
N GLU A 185 -7.25 -160.39 -56.01
CA GLU A 185 -7.49 -159.20 -56.84
C GLU A 185 -8.56 -158.30 -56.21
N GLN A 186 -9.69 -158.86 -55.77
CA GLN A 186 -10.72 -158.11 -55.04
C GLN A 186 -10.20 -157.50 -53.74
N ILE A 187 -9.35 -158.21 -52.99
CA ILE A 187 -8.70 -157.67 -51.78
C ILE A 187 -7.75 -156.53 -52.16
N ASN A 188 -6.99 -156.64 -53.24
CA ASN A 188 -6.10 -155.59 -53.72
C ASN A 188 -6.88 -154.35 -54.16
N ASP A 189 -7.97 -154.52 -54.90
CA ASP A 189 -8.86 -153.43 -55.34
C ASP A 189 -9.52 -152.74 -54.14
N LEU A 190 -10.05 -153.51 -53.18
CA LEU A 190 -10.62 -152.96 -51.94
C LEU A 190 -9.55 -152.23 -51.10
N THR A 191 -8.32 -152.72 -51.08
CA THR A 191 -7.20 -152.06 -50.40
C THR A 191 -6.85 -150.74 -51.09
N LEU A 192 -6.82 -150.73 -52.43
CA LEU A 192 -6.61 -149.53 -53.23
C LEU A 192 -7.71 -148.50 -52.99
N TYR A 193 -8.99 -148.90 -53.01
CA TYR A 193 -10.11 -148.01 -52.69
C TYR A 193 -10.04 -147.46 -51.26
N LEU A 194 -9.64 -148.28 -50.27
CA LEU A 194 -9.44 -147.81 -48.90
C LEU A 194 -8.27 -146.82 -48.79
N GLU A 195 -7.19 -147.02 -49.53
CA GLU A 195 -6.06 -146.09 -49.59
C GLU A 195 -6.45 -144.77 -50.29
N GLU A 196 -7.19 -144.85 -51.38
CA GLU A 196 -7.74 -143.70 -52.09
C GLU A 196 -8.70 -142.90 -51.21
N GLU A 197 -9.62 -143.57 -50.50
CA GLU A 197 -10.56 -142.91 -49.59
C GLU A 197 -9.83 -142.28 -48.38
N LYS A 198 -8.80 -142.95 -47.84
CA LYS A 198 -7.93 -142.36 -46.80
C LYS A 198 -7.21 -141.12 -47.31
N LEU A 199 -6.70 -141.15 -48.55
CA LEU A 199 -6.04 -140.01 -49.18
C LEU A 199 -7.04 -138.87 -49.41
N ASN A 200 -8.23 -139.18 -49.93
CA ASN A 200 -9.30 -138.23 -50.18
C ASN A 200 -9.81 -137.58 -48.88
N HIS A 201 -9.97 -138.34 -47.79
CA HIS A 201 -10.27 -137.79 -46.46
C HIS A 201 -9.14 -136.91 -45.94
N LYS A 202 -7.88 -137.32 -46.11
CA LYS A 202 -6.72 -136.51 -45.71
C LYS A 202 -6.68 -135.19 -46.48
N ASP A 203 -6.95 -135.21 -47.77
CA ASP A 203 -7.01 -134.03 -48.63
C ASP A 203 -8.21 -133.14 -48.30
N THR A 204 -9.39 -133.71 -48.10
CA THR A 204 -10.59 -132.97 -47.68
C THR A 204 -10.37 -132.29 -46.33
N ARG A 205 -9.77 -133.00 -45.36
CA ARG A 205 -9.38 -132.42 -44.08
C ARG A 205 -8.36 -131.29 -44.26
N ARG A 206 -7.32 -131.47 -45.07
CA ARG A 206 -6.32 -130.43 -45.36
C ARG A 206 -6.97 -129.20 -46.00
N ARG A 207 -7.87 -129.37 -46.99
CA ARG A 207 -8.62 -128.26 -47.59
C ARG A 207 -9.48 -127.51 -46.56
N MET A 208 -10.15 -128.23 -45.66
CA MET A 208 -10.91 -127.60 -44.57
C MET A 208 -9.99 -126.85 -43.58
N GLU A 209 -8.84 -127.43 -43.23
CA GLU A 209 -7.84 -126.76 -42.39
C GLU A 209 -7.30 -125.48 -43.03
N ASP A 210 -7.01 -125.51 -44.33
CA ASP A 210 -6.52 -124.33 -45.06
C ASP A 210 -7.61 -123.27 -45.23
N GLN A 211 -8.86 -123.66 -45.52
CA GLN A 211 -10.01 -122.73 -45.50
C GLN A 211 -10.21 -122.07 -44.13
N LEU A 212 -10.04 -122.82 -43.03
CA LEU A 212 -10.12 -122.26 -41.69
C LEU A 212 -8.96 -121.30 -41.40
N LYS A 213 -7.74 -121.61 -41.85
CA LYS A 213 -6.59 -120.69 -41.74
C LYS A 213 -6.82 -119.41 -42.53
N ASP A 214 -7.35 -119.51 -43.75
CA ASP A 214 -7.64 -118.36 -44.60
C ASP A 214 -8.69 -117.46 -43.95
N ARG A 215 -9.81 -118.02 -43.48
CA ARG A 215 -10.83 -117.27 -42.73
C ARG A 215 -10.28 -116.63 -41.46
N LEU A 216 -9.42 -117.34 -40.74
CA LEU A 216 -8.78 -116.82 -39.52
C LEU A 216 -7.78 -115.70 -39.84
N SER A 217 -7.07 -115.79 -40.97
CA SER A 217 -6.18 -114.73 -41.46
C SER A 217 -6.97 -113.49 -41.90
N GLU A 218 -8.05 -113.67 -42.66
CA GLU A 218 -8.94 -112.61 -43.10
C GLU A 218 -9.59 -111.88 -41.91
N GLN A 219 -10.11 -112.63 -40.94
CA GLN A 219 -10.70 -112.06 -39.73
C GLN A 219 -9.66 -111.31 -38.90
N LYS A 220 -8.42 -111.81 -38.81
CA LYS A 220 -7.32 -111.09 -38.15
C LYS A 220 -6.95 -109.81 -38.89
N SER A 221 -6.86 -109.84 -40.22
CA SER A 221 -6.56 -108.64 -41.02
C SER A 221 -7.65 -107.59 -40.85
N SER A 222 -8.92 -108.00 -41.01
CA SER A 222 -10.08 -107.12 -40.85
C SER A 222 -10.14 -106.52 -39.43
N HIS A 223 -9.85 -107.30 -38.39
CA HIS A 223 -9.79 -106.78 -37.03
C HIS A 223 -8.65 -105.77 -36.84
N ASN A 224 -7.45 -106.06 -37.35
CA ASN A 224 -6.32 -105.14 -37.29
C ASN A 224 -6.61 -103.85 -38.05
N GLU A 225 -7.20 -103.93 -39.24
CA GLU A 225 -7.62 -102.75 -40.01
C GLU A 225 -8.67 -101.93 -39.25
N PHE A 226 -9.63 -102.58 -38.59
CA PHE A 226 -10.61 -101.89 -37.75
C PHE A 226 -9.95 -101.18 -36.57
N VAL A 227 -9.01 -101.84 -35.87
CA VAL A 227 -8.27 -101.24 -34.75
C VAL A 227 -7.45 -100.05 -35.25
N ASN A 228 -6.70 -100.20 -36.35
CA ASN A 228 -5.90 -99.13 -36.94
C ASN A 228 -6.76 -97.92 -37.33
N ASN A 229 -7.89 -98.14 -38.02
CA ASN A 229 -8.83 -97.08 -38.38
C ASN A 229 -9.43 -96.38 -37.15
N LEU A 230 -9.67 -97.12 -36.07
CA LEU A 230 -10.18 -96.57 -34.82
C LEU A 230 -9.12 -95.69 -34.13
N GLU A 231 -7.87 -96.17 -34.06
CA GLU A 231 -6.73 -95.42 -33.51
C GLU A 231 -6.46 -94.14 -34.30
N GLU A 232 -6.52 -94.20 -35.64
CA GLU A 232 -6.35 -93.04 -36.51
C GLU A 232 -7.45 -91.99 -36.28
N ARG A 233 -8.72 -92.40 -36.22
CA ARG A 233 -9.83 -91.49 -35.91
C ARG A 233 -9.68 -90.83 -34.53
N TYR A 234 -9.27 -91.58 -33.51
CA TYR A 234 -9.02 -90.99 -32.18
C TYR A 234 -7.85 -90.02 -32.18
N LYS A 235 -6.81 -90.30 -32.96
CA LYS A 235 -5.68 -89.40 -33.13
C LYS A 235 -6.12 -88.10 -33.81
N ASP A 236 -6.92 -88.18 -34.87
CA ASP A 236 -7.47 -87.02 -35.57
C ASP A 236 -8.39 -86.20 -34.67
N GLU A 237 -9.25 -86.86 -33.88
CA GLU A 237 -10.14 -86.18 -32.93
C GLU A 237 -9.33 -85.45 -31.84
N LEU A 238 -8.27 -86.08 -31.33
CA LEU A 238 -7.38 -85.45 -30.35
C LEU A 238 -6.62 -84.26 -30.95
N GLU A 239 -6.17 -84.35 -32.20
CA GLU A 239 -5.52 -83.25 -32.90
C GLU A 239 -6.49 -82.09 -33.16
N MET A 240 -7.71 -82.39 -33.59
CA MET A 240 -8.78 -81.39 -33.75
C MET A 240 -9.14 -80.70 -32.43
N GLN A 241 -9.21 -81.44 -31.32
CA GLN A 241 -9.45 -80.84 -30.00
C GLN A 241 -8.28 -79.94 -29.58
N LYS A 242 -7.02 -80.37 -29.78
CA LYS A 242 -5.84 -79.53 -29.50
C LYS A 242 -5.87 -78.23 -30.32
N LEU A 243 -6.15 -78.31 -31.61
CA LEU A 243 -6.26 -77.14 -32.48
C LEU A 243 -7.39 -76.20 -32.05
N ASN A 244 -8.52 -76.75 -31.60
CA ASN A 244 -9.62 -75.94 -31.08
C ASN A 244 -9.25 -75.22 -29.78
N TYR A 245 -8.63 -75.90 -28.82
CA TYR A 245 -8.16 -75.27 -27.59
C TYR A 245 -7.09 -74.21 -27.85
N GLU A 246 -6.15 -74.47 -28.76
CA GLU A 246 -5.14 -73.48 -29.17
C GLU A 246 -5.78 -72.24 -29.79
N ARG A 247 -6.83 -72.42 -30.62
CA ARG A 247 -7.60 -71.31 -31.18
C ARG A 247 -8.30 -70.52 -30.08
N GLU A 248 -8.99 -71.20 -29.17
CA GLU A 248 -9.72 -70.56 -28.08
C GLU A 248 -8.79 -69.77 -27.15
N ILE A 249 -7.61 -70.32 -26.83
CA ILE A 249 -6.59 -69.61 -26.04
C ILE A 249 -6.12 -68.35 -26.78
N LYS A 250 -5.89 -68.42 -28.10
CA LYS A 250 -5.50 -67.25 -28.91
C LYS A 250 -6.61 -66.20 -28.93
N ASP A 251 -7.85 -66.61 -29.11
CA ASP A 251 -9.01 -65.72 -29.14
C ASP A 251 -9.22 -65.04 -27.79
N GLN A 252 -9.12 -65.78 -26.68
CA GLN A 252 -9.18 -65.22 -25.32
C GLN A 252 -8.03 -64.27 -25.04
N LYS A 253 -6.81 -64.58 -25.49
CA LYS A 253 -5.65 -63.70 -25.37
C LYS A 253 -5.90 -62.38 -26.11
N ILE A 254 -6.32 -62.42 -27.37
CA ILE A 254 -6.66 -61.23 -28.17
C ILE A 254 -7.79 -60.43 -27.50
N ALA A 255 -8.84 -61.10 -27.01
CA ALA A 255 -9.94 -60.44 -26.30
C ALA A 255 -9.45 -59.72 -25.04
N SER A 256 -8.57 -60.34 -24.25
CA SER A 256 -7.98 -59.74 -23.06
C SER A 256 -7.06 -58.56 -23.38
N GLU A 257 -6.22 -58.67 -24.42
CA GLU A 257 -5.34 -57.60 -24.88
C GLU A 257 -6.14 -56.39 -25.38
N ASN A 258 -7.23 -56.63 -26.11
CA ASN A 258 -8.16 -55.58 -26.53
C ASN A 258 -8.86 -54.90 -25.34
N ALA A 259 -9.25 -55.66 -24.31
CA ALA A 259 -9.84 -55.10 -23.09
C ALA A 259 -8.82 -54.23 -22.33
N ILE A 260 -7.57 -54.69 -22.21
CA ILE A 260 -6.47 -53.91 -21.62
C ILE A 260 -6.22 -52.63 -22.43
N GLY A 261 -6.23 -52.71 -23.76
CA GLY A 261 -6.09 -51.55 -24.64
C GLY A 261 -7.17 -50.49 -24.41
N LYS A 262 -8.44 -50.92 -24.27
CA LYS A 262 -9.56 -50.02 -23.96
C LYS A 262 -9.39 -49.33 -22.61
N LEU A 263 -9.06 -50.10 -21.56
CA LEU A 263 -8.84 -49.56 -20.22
C LEU A 263 -7.67 -48.57 -20.19
N LYS A 264 -6.58 -48.83 -20.91
CA LYS A 264 -5.47 -47.89 -21.05
C LYS A 264 -5.92 -46.58 -21.71
N GLY A 265 -6.69 -46.66 -22.79
CA GLY A 265 -7.25 -45.48 -23.46
C GLY A 265 -8.18 -44.67 -22.55
N GLU A 266 -9.02 -45.33 -21.74
CA GLU A 266 -9.88 -44.67 -20.76
C GLU A 266 -9.07 -43.97 -19.66
N ILE A 267 -8.01 -44.61 -19.15
CA ILE A 267 -7.10 -44.01 -18.16
C ILE A 267 -6.41 -42.76 -18.75
N GLU A 268 -5.90 -42.85 -19.97
CA GLU A 268 -5.27 -41.71 -20.66
C GLU A 268 -6.25 -40.56 -20.87
N PHE A 269 -7.48 -40.87 -21.29
CA PHE A 269 -8.55 -39.88 -21.44
C PHE A 269 -8.91 -39.19 -20.11
N LEU A 270 -9.06 -39.96 -19.04
CA LEU A 270 -9.35 -39.42 -17.70
C LEU A 270 -8.18 -38.57 -17.19
N HIS A 271 -6.94 -39.00 -17.41
CA HIS A 271 -5.75 -38.24 -17.07
C HIS A 271 -5.71 -36.90 -17.85
N GLY A 272 -5.96 -36.94 -19.16
CA GLY A 272 -6.06 -35.74 -19.99
C GLY A 272 -7.14 -34.77 -19.51
N SER A 273 -8.33 -35.28 -19.20
CA SER A 273 -9.45 -34.49 -18.67
C SER A 273 -9.12 -33.87 -17.32
N PHE A 274 -8.47 -34.62 -16.43
CA PHE A 274 -8.04 -34.14 -15.12
C PHE A 274 -6.98 -33.04 -15.24
N ASN A 275 -5.97 -33.23 -16.10
CA ASN A 275 -4.94 -32.21 -16.32
C ASN A 275 -5.52 -30.94 -16.96
N SER A 276 -6.48 -31.08 -17.88
CA SER A 276 -7.20 -29.95 -18.46
C SER A 276 -7.95 -29.19 -17.37
N TYR A 277 -8.73 -29.89 -16.52
CA TYR A 277 -9.46 -29.27 -15.42
C TYR A 277 -8.51 -28.57 -14.42
N LYS A 278 -7.41 -29.22 -14.04
CA LYS A 278 -6.38 -28.64 -13.16
C LYS A 278 -5.78 -27.36 -13.76
N THR A 279 -5.53 -27.35 -15.06
CA THR A 279 -5.00 -26.18 -15.78
C THR A 279 -6.03 -25.05 -15.80
N SER A 280 -7.27 -25.34 -16.18
CA SER A 280 -8.37 -24.37 -16.17
C SER A 280 -8.57 -23.76 -14.78
N LEU A 281 -8.58 -24.57 -13.73
CA LEU A 281 -8.70 -24.10 -12.34
C LEU A 281 -7.53 -23.19 -11.94
N THR A 282 -6.32 -23.51 -12.37
CA THR A 282 -5.13 -22.69 -12.10
C THR A 282 -5.24 -21.34 -12.80
N ILE A 283 -5.68 -21.32 -14.06
CA ILE A 283 -5.91 -20.08 -14.83
C ILE A 283 -6.99 -19.24 -14.15
N GLU A 284 -8.15 -19.82 -13.81
CA GLU A 284 -9.23 -19.10 -13.13
C GLU A 284 -8.79 -18.49 -11.79
N MET A 285 -7.95 -19.21 -11.03
CA MET A 285 -7.39 -18.72 -9.78
C MET A 285 -6.42 -17.55 -10.02
N GLN A 286 -5.57 -17.64 -11.03
CA GLN A 286 -4.64 -16.57 -11.41
C GLN A 286 -5.39 -15.32 -11.90
N GLU A 287 -6.42 -15.49 -12.73
CA GLU A 287 -7.28 -14.39 -13.19
C GLU A 287 -7.97 -13.69 -12.01
N LYS A 288 -8.57 -14.46 -11.09
CA LYS A 288 -9.18 -13.90 -9.87
C LYS A 288 -8.16 -13.16 -9.01
N TRP A 289 -6.91 -13.63 -8.95
CA TRP A 289 -5.87 -12.90 -8.24
C TRP A 289 -5.46 -11.62 -8.95
N ALA A 290 -5.27 -11.66 -10.27
CA ALA A 290 -4.93 -10.49 -11.06
C ALA A 290 -6.01 -9.40 -10.96
N ILE A 291 -7.29 -9.79 -11.00
CA ILE A 291 -8.42 -8.86 -10.82
C ILE A 291 -8.37 -8.21 -9.43
N LYS A 292 -8.18 -9.01 -8.36
CA LYS A 292 -8.10 -8.46 -7.00
C LYS A 292 -6.88 -7.57 -6.80
N GLU A 293 -5.74 -7.91 -7.40
CA GLU A 293 -4.55 -7.06 -7.35
C GLU A 293 -4.78 -5.73 -8.07
N ALA A 294 -5.43 -5.76 -9.23
CA ALA A 294 -5.81 -4.55 -9.96
C ALA A 294 -6.81 -3.69 -9.17
N ASP A 295 -7.83 -4.30 -8.57
CA ASP A 295 -8.83 -3.62 -7.74
C ASP A 295 -8.16 -2.93 -6.54
N ILE A 296 -7.29 -3.64 -5.81
CA ILE A 296 -6.54 -3.06 -4.69
C ILE A 296 -5.68 -1.86 -5.15
N ARG A 297 -4.98 -1.98 -6.28
CA ARG A 297 -4.17 -0.88 -6.83
C ARG A 297 -5.04 0.33 -7.17
N MET A 298 -6.18 0.10 -7.82
CA MET A 298 -7.14 1.15 -8.15
C MET A 298 -7.67 1.84 -6.89
N THR A 299 -8.13 1.08 -5.89
CA THR A 299 -8.63 1.66 -4.63
C THR A 299 -7.58 2.49 -3.91
N HIS A 300 -6.31 2.04 -3.92
CA HIS A 300 -5.22 2.78 -3.30
C HIS A 300 -4.89 4.07 -4.08
N GLU A 301 -4.95 4.03 -5.41
CA GLU A 301 -4.78 5.21 -6.26
C GLU A 301 -5.91 6.23 -6.03
N GLU A 302 -7.16 5.77 -5.95
CA GLU A 302 -8.32 6.61 -5.61
C GLU A 302 -8.19 7.24 -4.22
N GLU A 303 -7.78 6.48 -3.21
CA GLU A 303 -7.53 6.99 -1.85
C GLU A 303 -6.41 8.05 -1.83
N LEU A 304 -5.33 7.82 -2.60
CA LEU A 304 -4.23 8.76 -2.74
C LEU A 304 -4.68 10.06 -3.42
N GLU A 305 -5.43 9.96 -4.51
CA GLU A 305 -6.00 11.11 -5.21
C GLU A 305 -6.96 11.90 -4.33
N GLU A 306 -7.83 11.21 -3.57
CA GLU A 306 -8.75 11.85 -2.64
C GLU A 306 -8.00 12.59 -1.52
N ALA A 307 -6.94 11.99 -0.96
CA ALA A 307 -6.09 12.62 0.04
C ALA A 307 -5.36 13.86 -0.51
N LEU A 308 -4.82 13.76 -1.74
CA LEU A 308 -4.20 14.90 -2.42
C LEU A 308 -5.20 16.01 -2.72
N HIS A 309 -6.41 15.67 -3.15
CA HIS A 309 -7.48 16.63 -3.37
C HIS A 309 -7.88 17.35 -2.07
N LYS A 310 -8.09 16.60 -0.98
CA LYS A 310 -8.36 17.15 0.36
C LYS A 310 -7.25 18.11 0.80
N LEU A 311 -5.98 17.78 0.59
CA LEU A 311 -4.85 18.64 0.92
C LEU A 311 -4.85 19.93 0.07
N ARG A 312 -5.05 19.82 -1.24
CA ARG A 312 -5.13 20.98 -2.15
C ARG A 312 -6.25 21.93 -1.74
N VAL A 313 -7.43 21.41 -1.44
CA VAL A 313 -8.57 22.23 -0.99
C VAL A 313 -8.25 22.94 0.32
N LYS A 314 -7.66 22.25 1.31
CA LYS A 314 -7.26 22.88 2.59
C LYS A 314 -6.24 24.00 2.37
N LEU A 315 -5.20 23.78 1.58
CA LEU A 315 -4.19 24.81 1.29
C LEU A 315 -4.78 26.03 0.57
N ILE A 316 -5.72 25.81 -0.36
CA ILE A 316 -6.42 26.91 -1.03
C ILE A 316 -7.29 27.68 -0.04
N GLN A 317 -8.00 26.99 0.86
CA GLN A 317 -8.81 27.63 1.90
C GLN A 317 -7.94 28.44 2.88
N GLU A 318 -6.86 27.87 3.40
CA GLU A 318 -5.90 28.55 4.28
C GLU A 318 -5.32 29.80 3.62
N LYS A 319 -4.85 29.67 2.37
CA LYS A 319 -4.34 30.80 1.59
C LYS A 319 -5.39 31.90 1.37
N ASN A 320 -6.65 31.52 1.14
CA ASN A 320 -7.73 32.48 0.98
C ASN A 320 -8.06 33.20 2.30
N ILE A 321 -8.02 32.50 3.43
CA ILE A 321 -8.19 33.10 4.76
C ILE A 321 -7.05 34.07 5.04
N GLU A 322 -5.79 33.66 4.85
CA GLU A 322 -4.60 34.51 5.02
C GLU A 322 -4.69 35.76 4.11
N LYS A 323 -5.08 35.59 2.84
CA LYS A 323 -5.30 36.70 1.92
C LYS A 323 -6.36 37.67 2.44
N GLN A 324 -7.49 37.17 2.94
CA GLN A 324 -8.54 38.02 3.51
C GLN A 324 -8.09 38.75 4.78
N GLU A 325 -7.28 38.10 5.63
CA GLU A 325 -6.71 38.71 6.82
C GLU A 325 -5.71 39.82 6.47
N LEU A 326 -4.80 39.56 5.53
CA LEU A 326 -3.88 40.56 5.00
C LEU A 326 -4.61 41.73 4.34
N GLU A 327 -5.68 41.47 3.58
CA GLU A 327 -6.49 42.51 2.96
C GLU A 327 -7.19 43.38 4.01
N LYS A 328 -7.74 42.77 5.07
CA LYS A 328 -8.30 43.50 6.22
C LYS A 328 -7.25 44.33 6.94
N GLU A 329 -6.05 43.80 7.16
CA GLU A 329 -4.97 44.54 7.82
C GLU A 329 -4.51 45.72 6.96
N ALA A 330 -4.24 45.50 5.67
CA ALA A 330 -3.91 46.56 4.74
C ALA A 330 -5.02 47.62 4.61
N GLN A 331 -6.29 47.24 4.78
CA GLN A 331 -7.40 48.19 4.84
C GLN A 331 -7.39 49.00 6.15
N ARG A 332 -7.08 48.38 7.30
CA ARG A 332 -6.93 49.08 8.59
C ARG A 332 -5.77 50.07 8.54
N GLU A 333 -4.62 49.68 8.00
CA GLU A 333 -3.46 50.55 7.84
C GLU A 333 -3.78 51.75 6.94
N ARG A 334 -4.42 51.51 5.78
CA ARG A 334 -4.88 52.60 4.89
C ARG A 334 -5.84 53.54 5.60
N ALA A 335 -6.81 53.02 6.34
CA ALA A 335 -7.76 53.83 7.09
C ALA A 335 -7.07 54.64 8.22
N LEU A 336 -6.07 54.06 8.89
CA LEU A 336 -5.28 54.74 9.90
C LEU A 336 -4.47 55.89 9.28
N GLN A 337 -3.75 55.63 8.19
CA GLN A 337 -3.00 56.65 7.45
C GLN A 337 -3.90 57.80 6.97
N GLN A 338 -5.09 57.50 6.45
CA GLN A 338 -6.06 58.53 6.06
C GLN A 338 -6.53 59.39 7.25
N ARG A 339 -6.75 58.77 8.42
CA ARG A 339 -7.12 59.50 9.64
C ARG A 339 -5.98 60.39 10.14
N GLU A 340 -4.75 59.89 10.16
CA GLU A 340 -3.58 60.65 10.56
C GLU A 340 -3.33 61.83 9.60
N HIS A 341 -3.34 61.58 8.29
CA HIS A 341 -3.23 62.64 7.29
C HIS A 341 -4.34 63.69 7.44
N LYS A 342 -5.59 63.28 7.73
CA LYS A 342 -6.67 64.22 8.02
C LYS A 342 -6.39 65.06 9.27
N LYS A 343 -5.93 64.44 10.36
CA LYS A 343 -5.54 65.18 11.59
C LYS A 343 -4.41 66.16 11.32
N GLU A 344 -3.41 65.78 10.51
CA GLU A 344 -2.31 66.65 10.10
C GLU A 344 -2.81 67.83 9.27
N MET A 345 -3.70 67.60 8.30
CA MET A 345 -4.33 68.67 7.52
C MET A 345 -5.17 69.59 8.40
N ASP A 346 -6.01 69.06 9.29
CA ASP A 346 -6.80 69.87 10.23
C ASP A 346 -5.90 70.69 11.17
N SER A 347 -4.80 70.10 11.64
CA SER A 347 -3.77 70.79 12.44
C SER A 347 -3.09 71.91 11.66
N LEU A 348 -2.75 71.66 10.39
CA LEU A 348 -2.14 72.65 9.50
C LEU A 348 -3.11 73.80 9.20
N VAL A 349 -4.38 73.50 8.91
CA VAL A 349 -5.44 74.49 8.72
C VAL A 349 -5.61 75.34 9.99
N ARG A 350 -5.61 74.74 11.19
CA ARG A 350 -5.64 75.50 12.45
C ARG A 350 -4.44 76.43 12.60
N LYS A 351 -3.23 75.96 12.29
CA LYS A 351 -2.02 76.79 12.31
C LYS A 351 -2.13 77.97 11.34
N PHE A 352 -2.62 77.74 10.12
CA PHE A 352 -2.85 78.81 9.14
C PHE A 352 -3.93 79.79 9.59
N SER A 353 -5.03 79.31 10.17
CA SER A 353 -6.07 80.17 10.73
C SER A 353 -5.54 81.05 11.87
N ASN A 354 -4.72 80.49 12.76
CA ASN A 354 -4.08 81.23 13.84
C ASN A 354 -3.09 82.27 13.28
N ALA A 355 -2.24 81.88 12.33
CA ALA A 355 -1.30 82.78 11.67
C ALA A 355 -2.02 83.92 10.94
N ALA A 356 -3.14 83.64 10.27
CA ALA A 356 -3.97 84.65 9.63
C ALA A 356 -4.56 85.64 10.64
N ALA A 357 -5.05 85.15 11.78
CA ALA A 357 -5.57 85.99 12.86
C ALA A 357 -4.48 86.85 13.52
N ASP A 358 -3.29 86.30 13.75
CA ASP A 358 -2.15 87.06 14.28
C ASP A 358 -1.63 88.08 13.27
N LEU A 359 -1.66 87.77 11.97
CA LEU A 359 -1.38 88.74 10.92
C LEU A 359 -2.41 89.89 10.92
N GLU A 360 -3.68 89.60 11.15
CA GLU A 360 -4.72 90.63 11.30
C GLU A 360 -4.48 91.50 12.55
N LYS A 361 -4.14 90.90 13.69
CA LYS A 361 -3.76 91.65 14.90
C LYS A 361 -2.52 92.50 14.66
N LEU A 362 -1.50 91.96 14.01
CA LEU A 362 -0.27 92.67 13.69
C LEU A 362 -0.56 93.87 12.77
N LYS A 363 -1.45 93.71 11.79
CA LYS A 363 -1.94 94.83 10.96
C LYS A 363 -2.64 95.90 11.79
N LYS A 364 -3.49 95.52 12.75
CA LYS A 364 -4.14 96.47 13.69
C LYS A 364 -3.10 97.20 14.53
N THR A 365 -2.17 96.49 15.16
CA THR A 365 -1.11 97.12 15.95
C THR A 365 -0.17 97.98 15.11
N ALA A 366 0.07 97.61 13.85
CA ALA A 366 0.88 98.41 12.93
C ALA A 366 0.15 99.70 12.53
N ALA A 367 -1.17 99.64 12.32
CA ALA A 367 -1.98 100.84 12.09
C ALA A 367 -2.00 101.75 13.33
N GLU A 368 -2.24 101.20 14.52
CA GLU A 368 -2.18 101.94 15.79
C GLU A 368 -0.79 102.56 16.02
N LEU A 369 0.29 101.84 15.70
CA LEU A 369 1.65 102.35 15.82
C LEU A 369 1.93 103.48 14.83
N GLU A 370 1.40 103.41 13.61
CA GLU A 370 1.48 104.52 12.66
C GLU A 370 0.66 105.73 13.12
N ASP A 371 -0.51 105.53 13.73
CA ASP A 371 -1.30 106.60 14.35
C ASP A 371 -0.56 107.26 15.53
N VAL A 372 0.04 106.47 16.43
CA VAL A 372 0.86 106.98 17.54
C VAL A 372 2.08 107.71 17.02
N LYS A 373 2.75 107.19 15.98
CA LYS A 373 3.89 107.85 15.34
C LYS A 373 3.49 109.18 14.71
N ASN A 374 2.33 109.24 14.05
CA ASN A 374 1.77 110.49 13.52
C ASN A 374 1.45 111.49 14.64
N ALA A 375 0.86 111.02 15.74
CA ALA A 375 0.59 111.84 16.92
C ALA A 375 1.88 112.35 17.60
N HIS A 376 2.90 111.49 17.72
CA HIS A 376 4.21 111.86 18.24
C HIS A 376 4.89 112.88 17.32
N LYS A 377 4.83 112.72 16.00
CA LYS A 377 5.35 113.70 15.04
C LYS A 377 4.68 115.05 15.24
N LEU A 378 3.34 115.07 15.34
CA LEU A 378 2.58 116.29 15.61
C LEU A 378 2.95 116.94 16.96
N LEU A 379 3.16 116.13 18.00
CA LEU A 379 3.57 116.62 19.32
C LEU A 379 5.00 117.18 19.27
N ASN A 380 5.90 116.54 18.52
CA ASN A 380 7.26 117.01 18.33
C ASN A 380 7.28 118.33 17.55
N ASP A 381 6.48 118.46 16.50
CA ASP A 381 6.31 119.72 15.76
C ASP A 381 5.80 120.84 16.69
N LYS A 382 4.87 120.52 17.61
CA LYS A 382 4.40 121.46 18.64
C LYS A 382 5.50 121.80 19.66
N TYR A 383 6.26 120.82 20.12
CA TYR A 383 7.38 121.03 21.05
C TYR A 383 8.46 121.91 20.42
N ASP A 384 8.81 121.68 19.17
CA ASP A 384 9.77 122.51 18.41
C ASP A 384 9.25 123.94 18.27
N LEU A 385 7.94 124.12 18.04
CA LEU A 385 7.31 125.44 18.02
C LEU A 385 7.41 126.14 19.38
N VAL A 386 7.15 125.43 20.48
CA VAL A 386 7.29 125.97 21.85
C VAL A 386 8.74 126.29 22.18
N CYS A 387 9.70 125.44 21.79
CA CYS A 387 11.13 125.72 21.97
C CYS A 387 11.57 126.98 21.20
N LYS A 388 11.05 127.18 19.98
CA LYS A 388 11.27 128.42 19.22
C LYS A 388 10.66 129.64 19.90
N GLN A 389 9.46 129.51 20.49
CA GLN A 389 8.86 130.58 21.28
C GLN A 389 9.66 130.87 22.56
N PHE A 390 10.09 129.82 23.27
CA PHE A 390 10.86 129.94 24.50
C PHE A 390 12.22 130.60 24.26
N THR A 391 12.95 130.19 23.22
CA THR A 391 14.23 130.82 22.83
C THR A 391 14.04 132.29 22.45
N LYS A 392 12.94 132.64 21.76
CA LYS A 392 12.57 134.03 21.49
C LYS A 392 12.34 134.82 22.77
N THR A 393 11.50 134.33 23.70
CA THR A 393 11.28 135.01 24.99
C THR A 393 12.54 135.08 25.85
N THR A 394 13.43 134.09 25.76
CA THR A 394 14.70 134.09 26.49
C THR A 394 15.63 135.17 25.95
N HIS A 395 15.71 135.34 24.62
CA HIS A 395 16.43 136.44 23.97
C HIS A 395 15.88 137.81 24.36
N GLU A 396 14.55 137.97 24.34
CA GLU A 396 13.88 139.20 24.78
C GLU A 396 14.19 139.50 26.26
N LEU A 397 14.19 138.48 27.13
CA LEU A 397 14.56 138.61 28.53
C LEU A 397 16.03 139.02 28.72
N THR A 398 16.98 138.42 27.99
CA THR A 398 18.40 138.81 28.04
C THR A 398 18.62 140.24 27.56
N ASP A 399 17.93 140.67 26.51
CA ASP A 399 17.97 142.06 26.03
C ASP A 399 17.44 143.03 27.09
N THR A 400 16.35 142.68 27.78
CA THR A 400 15.83 143.51 28.88
C THR A 400 16.77 143.56 30.09
N LYS A 401 17.45 142.45 30.42
CA LYS A 401 18.48 142.42 31.47
C LYS A 401 19.68 143.31 31.14
N LEU A 402 20.14 143.30 29.88
CA LEU A 402 21.23 144.18 29.43
C LEU A 402 20.84 145.66 29.55
N LYS A 403 19.62 146.04 29.12
CA LYS A 403 19.11 147.41 29.30
C LYS A 403 19.00 147.82 30.77
N LEU A 404 18.59 146.90 31.64
CA LEU A 404 18.53 147.14 33.08
C LEU A 404 19.92 147.38 33.69
N LEU A 405 20.92 146.59 33.30
CA LEU A 405 22.31 146.80 33.69
C LEU A 405 22.82 148.19 33.25
N GLU A 406 22.52 148.60 32.02
CA GLU A 406 22.90 149.92 31.49
C GLU A 406 22.21 151.08 32.25
N TYR A 407 20.98 150.87 32.74
CA TYR A 407 20.30 151.83 33.62
C TYR A 407 20.90 151.86 35.03
N GLU A 408 21.31 150.72 35.57
CA GLU A 408 21.91 150.60 36.90
C GLU A 408 23.30 151.24 36.95
N GLU A 409 24.12 151.07 35.91
CA GLU A 409 25.43 151.72 35.76
C GLU A 409 25.28 153.26 35.66
N ASN A 410 24.36 153.74 34.83
CA ASN A 410 24.03 155.18 34.74
C ASN A 410 23.52 155.77 36.05
N PHE A 411 22.85 154.97 36.88
CA PHE A 411 22.36 155.40 38.19
C PHE A 411 23.52 155.52 39.18
N GLN A 412 24.44 154.54 39.23
CA GLN A 412 25.63 154.60 40.09
C GLN A 412 26.54 155.79 39.75
N ASP A 413 26.77 156.07 38.47
CA ASP A 413 27.56 157.23 38.03
C ASP A 413 26.96 158.56 38.52
N LYS A 414 25.63 158.70 38.46
CA LYS A 414 24.93 159.89 38.98
C LYS A 414 25.04 160.01 40.50
N VAL A 415 24.97 158.91 41.23
CA VAL A 415 25.15 158.90 42.69
C VAL A 415 26.57 159.31 43.06
N ALA A 416 27.59 158.78 42.39
CA ALA A 416 28.99 159.16 42.61
C ALA A 416 29.23 160.66 42.36
N THR A 417 28.63 161.21 41.30
CA THR A 417 28.73 162.65 40.98
C THR A 417 28.09 163.54 42.04
N VAL A 418 27.01 163.07 42.69
CA VAL A 418 26.33 163.79 43.77
C VAL A 418 27.12 163.72 45.07
N ASP A 419 27.71 162.56 45.39
CA ASP A 419 28.55 162.38 46.57
C ASP A 419 29.82 163.26 46.53
N ASP A 420 30.44 163.41 45.36
CA ASP A 420 31.60 164.29 45.21
C ASP A 420 31.23 165.78 45.39
N LYS A 421 30.06 166.22 44.91
CA LYS A 421 29.54 167.57 45.17
C LYS A 421 29.31 167.84 46.65
N TYR A 422 28.79 166.86 47.38
CA TYR A 422 28.56 167.01 48.83
C TYR A 422 29.87 167.01 49.63
N LYS A 423 30.87 166.21 49.24
CA LYS A 423 32.20 166.26 49.85
C LYS A 423 32.86 167.63 49.65
N GLU A 424 32.75 168.20 48.45
CA GLU A 424 33.31 169.51 48.12
C GLU A 424 32.65 170.62 48.95
N GLN A 425 31.32 170.61 49.09
CA GLN A 425 30.59 171.55 49.94
C GLN A 425 30.94 171.44 51.44
N ILE A 426 31.11 170.22 51.96
CA ILE A 426 31.51 170.00 53.37
C ILE A 426 32.90 170.57 53.62
N HIS A 427 33.84 170.37 52.67
CA HIS A 427 35.19 170.91 52.79
C HIS A 427 35.18 172.45 52.81
N ASP A 428 34.35 173.05 51.98
CA ASP A 428 34.20 174.50 51.86
C ASP A 428 33.56 175.15 53.11
N LEU A 429 32.58 174.47 53.73
CA LEU A 429 31.98 174.85 55.00
C LEU A 429 32.95 174.72 56.18
N MET A 430 33.80 173.69 56.19
CA MET A 430 34.88 173.54 57.18
C MET A 430 35.87 174.69 57.13
N MET A 431 36.30 175.11 55.93
CA MET A 431 37.20 176.25 55.75
C MET A 431 36.59 177.55 56.29
N LYS A 432 35.32 177.82 55.95
CA LYS A 432 34.59 179.01 56.44
C LYS A 432 34.38 179.01 57.95
N ASN A 433 34.12 177.85 58.58
CA ASN A 433 34.01 177.75 60.04
C ASN A 433 35.34 178.06 60.74
N THR A 434 36.46 177.62 60.16
CA THR A 434 37.80 177.88 60.69
C THR A 434 38.17 179.36 60.58
N GLU A 435 37.79 180.01 59.48
CA GLU A 435 37.96 181.45 59.24
C GLU A 435 37.15 182.30 60.24
N LEU A 436 35.89 181.92 60.49
CA LEU A 436 34.99 182.56 61.46
C LEU A 436 35.54 182.48 62.89
N ARG A 437 36.06 181.32 63.31
CA ARG A 437 36.71 181.16 64.61
C ARG A 437 37.94 182.05 64.74
N ARG A 438 38.74 182.19 63.66
CA ARG A 438 39.92 183.08 63.61
C ARG A 438 39.52 184.57 63.73
N MET A 439 38.45 184.97 63.04
CA MET A 439 37.91 186.34 63.08
C MET A 439 37.28 186.70 64.44
N TYR A 440 36.57 185.76 65.07
CA TYR A 440 35.97 185.96 66.39
C TYR A 440 37.04 186.21 67.46
N VAL A 441 38.11 185.42 67.48
CA VAL A 441 39.25 185.59 68.40
C VAL A 441 39.92 186.95 68.20
N LYS A 442 40.08 187.40 66.95
CA LYS A 442 40.67 188.71 66.64
C LYS A 442 39.80 189.88 67.11
N LYS A 443 38.47 189.74 67.03
CA LYS A 443 37.50 190.77 67.44
C LYS A 443 37.32 190.84 68.95
N CYS A 444 37.46 189.71 69.66
CA CYS A 444 37.50 189.69 71.13
C CYS A 444 38.76 190.37 71.71
N GLY A 445 39.90 190.34 70.99
CA GLY A 445 41.08 191.12 71.38
C GLY A 445 40.85 192.63 71.29
N GLN A 446 40.21 193.10 70.21
CA GLN A 446 39.92 194.52 70.00
C GLN A 446 38.93 195.10 71.02
N LEU A 447 37.92 194.33 71.42
CA LEU A 447 36.96 194.74 72.46
C LEU A 447 37.58 194.81 73.86
N PHE A 448 38.69 194.10 74.10
CA PHE A 448 39.42 194.18 75.36
C PHE A 448 40.21 195.49 75.48
N ASP A 449 40.78 195.95 74.36
CA ASP A 449 41.50 197.23 74.28
C ASP A 449 40.53 198.43 74.35
N GLU A 450 39.39 198.37 73.65
CA GLU A 450 38.40 199.46 73.59
C GLU A 450 37.68 199.70 74.94
N LYS A 451 37.51 198.65 75.75
CA LYS A 451 36.96 198.78 77.11
C LYS A 451 37.96 199.45 78.07
N ALA A 452 39.26 199.14 77.93
CA ALA A 452 40.32 199.77 78.72
C ALA A 452 40.48 201.27 78.43
N GLU A 453 40.11 201.73 77.22
CA GLU A 453 40.10 203.15 76.85
C GLU A 453 38.84 203.90 77.39
N SER A 454 37.67 203.25 77.42
CA SER A 454 36.41 203.89 77.83
C SER A 454 36.31 204.18 79.34
N GLU A 455 36.96 203.37 80.16
CA GLU A 455 36.93 203.53 81.63
C GLU A 455 37.84 204.68 82.10
N LYS A 456 38.88 205.02 81.32
CA LYS A 456 39.68 206.24 81.52
C LYS A 456 38.93 207.52 81.16
N SER A 457 37.97 207.48 80.23
CA SER A 457 37.24 208.66 79.75
C SER A 457 36.12 209.11 80.69
N PHE A 458 35.45 208.19 81.40
CA PHE A 458 34.33 208.57 82.27
C PHE A 458 34.77 209.18 83.61
N VAL A 459 35.97 208.82 84.07
CA VAL A 459 36.61 209.45 85.25
C VAL A 459 36.94 210.94 85.01
N GLN A 460 37.01 211.39 83.75
CA GLN A 460 37.37 212.76 83.39
C GLN A 460 36.17 213.74 83.35
N ASP A 461 34.96 213.27 83.01
CA ASP A 461 33.83 214.17 82.72
C ASP A 461 32.95 214.52 83.93
N ILE A 462 32.92 213.68 84.97
CA ILE A 462 32.22 214.02 86.22
C ILE A 462 33.02 215.04 87.06
N GLN A 463 34.32 215.19 86.80
CA GLN A 463 35.17 216.17 87.46
C GLN A 463 34.89 217.63 87.04
N ASN A 464 34.24 217.89 85.90
CA ASN A 464 34.08 219.24 85.35
C ASN A 464 32.69 219.89 85.58
N ALA A 465 31.66 219.13 85.93
CA ALA A 465 30.30 219.69 86.02
C ALA A 465 29.83 220.07 87.44
N LYS A 466 30.62 219.79 88.49
CA LYS A 466 30.17 219.98 89.90
C LYS A 466 30.87 221.10 90.68
N ASP A 467 31.51 222.06 89.99
CA ASP A 467 32.14 223.25 90.60
C ASP A 467 31.44 224.59 90.32
N THR A 468 30.29 224.62 89.62
CA THR A 468 29.52 225.86 89.39
C THR A 468 28.24 226.03 90.20
N MET A 469 27.82 225.06 91.04
CA MET A 469 26.76 225.29 92.05
C MET A 469 26.97 224.47 93.33
N HIS A 470 27.94 224.94 94.13
CA HIS A 470 28.06 224.89 95.60
C HIS A 470 26.89 224.31 96.46
N PRO A 471 27.15 223.88 97.72
CA PRO A 471 28.42 223.45 98.33
C PRO A 471 28.30 222.19 99.23
N ARG A 472 29.48 221.72 99.64
CA ARG A 472 29.84 220.92 100.85
C ARG A 472 30.15 219.43 100.69
N ARG A 473 31.48 219.21 100.80
CA ARG A 473 32.22 218.28 101.69
C ARG A 473 32.22 216.80 101.28
N ARG A 474 33.37 216.31 100.80
CA ARG A 474 34.48 215.61 101.54
C ARG A 474 34.27 214.10 101.48
N LEU A 475 35.25 213.21 101.34
CA LEU A 475 36.69 213.18 101.08
C LEU A 475 37.01 211.67 100.92
N PHE A 476 38.02 211.35 100.09
CA PHE A 476 39.09 210.36 100.34
C PHE A 476 38.70 208.87 100.30
N ASP A 477 39.25 208.12 99.34
CA ASP A 477 40.58 207.48 99.33
C ASP A 477 40.47 206.11 99.99
N ASP A 478 40.92 205.06 99.29
CA ASP A 478 42.24 204.48 99.51
C ASP A 478 42.33 203.06 98.92
N ASP A 479 43.52 202.78 98.41
CA ASP A 479 44.28 201.55 98.67
C ASP A 479 44.13 200.26 97.82
N ILE A 480 45.28 199.94 97.20
CA ILE A 480 46.09 198.72 97.43
C ILE A 480 45.92 197.51 96.47
N PHE A 481 47.09 197.12 95.92
CA PHE A 481 47.56 195.88 95.25
C PHE A 481 47.11 195.50 93.83
#